data_AF-A0A1Y4CWX8-F1
#
_entry.id   AF-A0A1Y4CWX8-F1
#
_cell.length_a   1.000
_cell.length_b   1.000
_cell.length_c   1.000
_cell.angle_alpha   90.00
_cell.angle_beta   90.00
_cell.angle_gamma   90.00
#
_symmetry.space_group_name_H-M   'P 1'
#
loop_
_entity.id
_entity.type
_entity.pdbx_description
1 polymer ?
#
loop_
_entity_poly.entity_id
_entity_poly.type
_entity_poly.pdbx_seq_one_letter_code
_entity_poly.pdbx_strand_id
1 'polypeptide(L)'
;MAEEPKTNPSSEPTTDDARATRAWAERWLSHKRFAPYLAACGGDVERALDLYEWNISLGQVLMRDISHFEVALRNAYDRVMGERWGGAHWLLDEGSPVLRPIVRMSKSGKARDVNLVNRRAVAEARSNAHDRDDSDQVIANLMLGFWTHLTDRSRERDLWIPYLNAA
;
A
#
# COMPACT_ATOMS: atom_id res chain seq x y z
N MET A 1 61.20 26.39 -1.95
CA MET A 1 59.99 27.11 -1.48
C MET A 1 58.83 26.55 -2.29
N ALA A 2 58.20 25.49 -1.76
CA ALA A 2 56.93 25.53 -1.02
C ALA A 2 55.75 25.66 -2.02
N GLU A 3 54.73 24.81 -2.02
CA GLU A 3 53.97 24.29 -0.88
C GLU A 3 53.25 22.98 -1.28
N GLU A 4 53.34 21.94 -0.43
CA GLU A 4 52.57 20.68 -0.59
C GLU A 4 51.07 20.94 -0.33
N PRO A 5 50.16 20.23 -1.01
CA PRO A 5 48.72 20.36 -0.75
C PRO A 5 48.41 19.76 0.62
N LYS A 6 47.90 20.60 1.52
CA LYS A 6 47.42 20.21 2.85
C LYS A 6 46.30 19.18 2.69
N THR A 7 46.59 17.93 3.04
CA THR A 7 45.59 16.89 3.27
C THR A 7 44.73 17.31 4.46
N ASN A 8 43.46 17.60 4.20
CA ASN A 8 42.48 17.93 5.22
C ASN A 8 42.30 16.72 6.15
N PRO A 9 42.34 16.87 7.48
CA PRO A 9 42.16 15.74 8.38
C PRO A 9 40.72 15.23 8.28
N SER A 10 40.57 13.95 7.98
CA SER A 10 39.32 13.22 8.07
C SER A 10 38.73 13.41 9.47
N SER A 11 37.67 14.21 9.59
CA SER A 11 36.99 14.45 10.86
C SER A 11 36.08 13.26 11.15
N GLU A 12 36.60 12.26 11.86
CA GLU A 12 35.76 11.22 12.46
C GLU A 12 34.74 11.88 13.41
N PRO A 13 33.46 11.49 13.35
CA PRO A 13 32.45 12.07 14.22
C PRO A 13 32.80 11.80 15.69
N THR A 14 32.68 12.84 16.53
CA THR A 14 32.92 12.69 17.97
C THR A 14 31.85 11.80 18.61
N THR A 15 32.18 11.12 19.70
CA THR A 15 31.23 10.25 20.44
C THR A 15 29.95 10.98 20.87
N ASP A 16 30.00 12.30 21.05
CA ASP A 16 28.85 13.12 21.40
C ASP A 16 27.91 13.31 20.20
N ASP A 17 28.49 13.47 19.01
CA ASP A 17 27.77 13.57 17.74
C ASP A 17 27.02 12.27 17.43
N ALA A 18 27.69 11.12 17.53
CA ALA A 18 27.07 9.81 17.34
C ALA A 18 25.90 9.55 18.33
N ARG A 19 26.01 10.05 19.57
CA ARG A 19 24.93 9.96 20.57
C ARG A 19 23.76 10.87 20.20
N ALA A 20 24.03 12.08 19.75
CA ALA A 20 23.03 13.03 19.30
C ALA A 20 22.27 12.50 18.07
N THR A 21 22.99 11.97 17.07
CA THR A 21 22.42 11.32 15.88
C THR A 21 21.54 10.14 16.29
N ARG A 22 22.02 9.27 17.18
CA ARG A 22 21.23 8.13 17.65
C ARG A 22 19.93 8.59 18.33
N ALA A 23 20.02 9.56 19.23
CA ALA A 23 18.85 10.07 19.92
C ALA A 23 17.84 10.70 18.95
N TRP A 24 18.31 11.37 17.89
CA TRP A 24 17.47 11.88 16.81
C TRP A 24 16.80 10.75 16.03
N ALA A 25 17.57 9.75 15.58
CA ALA A 25 17.07 8.61 14.82
C ALA A 25 16.01 7.82 15.59
N GLU A 26 16.23 7.59 16.89
CA GLU A 26 15.26 6.89 17.74
C GLU A 26 13.99 7.71 18.01
N ARG A 27 14.05 9.05 18.02
CA ARG A 27 12.83 9.89 18.10
C ARG A 27 12.01 9.82 16.82
N TRP A 28 12.67 9.83 15.66
CA TRP A 28 12.00 9.77 14.37
C TRP A 28 11.47 8.36 14.04
N LEU A 29 12.33 7.34 14.13
CA LEU A 29 12.01 5.97 13.74
C LEU A 29 11.38 5.14 14.85
N SER A 30 11.43 5.59 16.11
CA SER A 30 11.27 4.75 17.31
C SER A 30 12.43 3.76 17.50
N HIS A 31 12.74 3.49 18.76
CA HIS A 31 13.74 2.48 19.14
C HIS A 31 13.47 1.11 18.50
N LYS A 32 12.22 0.65 18.47
CA LYS A 32 11.87 -0.68 17.94
C LYS A 32 12.14 -0.83 16.44
N ARG A 33 11.95 0.24 15.65
CA ARG A 33 12.23 0.16 14.20
C ARG A 33 13.69 0.33 13.89
N PHE A 34 14.44 1.09 14.69
CA PHE A 34 15.87 1.33 14.45
C PHE A 34 16.77 0.19 14.96
N ALA A 35 16.37 -0.49 16.03
CA ALA A 35 17.16 -1.56 16.67
C ALA A 35 17.66 -2.67 15.72
N PRO A 36 16.87 -3.19 14.75
CA PRO A 36 17.36 -4.18 13.79
C PRO A 36 18.52 -3.67 12.91
N TYR A 37 18.49 -2.40 12.52
CA TYR A 37 19.55 -1.78 11.71
C TYR A 37 20.83 -1.58 12.53
N LEU A 38 20.71 -1.09 13.76
CA LEU A 38 21.84 -0.98 14.69
C LEU A 38 22.49 -2.34 14.95
N ALA A 39 21.68 -3.39 15.18
CA ALA A 39 22.19 -4.74 15.39
C ALA A 39 22.96 -5.27 14.17
N ALA A 40 22.44 -5.04 12.95
CA ALA A 40 23.11 -5.43 11.71
C ALA A 40 24.42 -4.67 11.46
N CYS A 41 24.54 -3.43 11.99
CA CYS A 41 25.70 -2.57 11.82
C CYS A 41 26.66 -2.56 13.02
N GLY A 42 26.49 -3.47 14.00
CA GLY A 42 27.37 -3.55 15.17
C GLY A 42 27.29 -2.35 16.12
N GLY A 43 26.17 -1.63 16.11
CA GLY A 43 25.96 -0.42 16.91
C GLY A 43 26.44 0.88 16.26
N ASP A 44 27.01 0.81 15.05
CA ASP A 44 27.35 1.99 14.25
C ASP A 44 26.07 2.69 13.78
N VAL A 45 25.89 3.92 14.24
CA VAL A 45 24.66 4.70 14.08
C VAL A 45 24.50 5.21 12.66
N GLU A 46 25.58 5.72 12.06
CA GLU A 46 25.56 6.27 10.70
C GLU A 46 25.30 5.15 9.70
N ARG A 47 26.02 4.02 9.82
CA ARG A 47 25.79 2.86 8.95
C ARG A 47 24.39 2.26 9.10
N ALA A 48 23.82 2.32 10.30
CA ALA A 48 22.45 1.87 10.53
C ALA A 48 21.41 2.78 9.87
N LEU A 49 21.65 4.10 9.84
CA LEU A 49 20.83 5.06 9.10
C LEU A 49 20.96 4.85 7.59
N ASP A 50 22.19 4.67 7.08
CA ASP A 50 22.43 4.36 5.66
C ASP A 50 21.68 3.08 5.24
N LEU A 51 21.70 2.04 6.07
CA LEU A 51 20.99 0.79 5.80
C LEU A 51 19.46 0.97 5.85
N TYR A 52 18.96 1.80 6.76
CA TYR A 52 17.55 2.16 6.80
C TYR A 52 17.13 2.91 5.52
N GLU A 53 17.91 3.91 5.10
CA GLU A 53 17.65 4.67 3.87
C GLU A 53 17.70 3.78 2.64
N TRP A 54 18.69 2.89 2.54
CA TRP A 54 18.77 1.91 1.48
C TRP A 54 17.52 1.01 1.40
N ASN A 55 17.00 0.57 2.55
CA ASN A 55 15.75 -0.19 2.59
C ASN A 55 14.54 0.65 2.10
N ILE A 56 14.50 1.95 2.42
CA ILE A 56 13.47 2.84 1.87
C ILE A 56 13.62 3.01 0.36
N SER A 57 14.84 3.20 -0.16
CA SER A 57 15.12 3.29 -1.59
C SER A 57 14.70 2.02 -2.35
N LEU A 58 14.95 0.84 -1.78
CA LEU A 58 14.45 -0.41 -2.34
C LEU A 58 12.92 -0.43 -2.39
N GLY A 59 12.26 0.01 -1.31
CA GLY A 59 10.80 0.14 -1.27
C GLY A 59 10.25 1.10 -2.35
N GLN A 60 10.94 2.19 -2.64
CA GLN A 60 10.55 3.15 -3.67
C GLN A 60 10.54 2.52 -5.07
N VAL A 61 11.56 1.70 -5.39
CA VAL A 61 11.62 0.98 -6.67
C VAL A 61 10.44 0.02 -6.81
N LEU A 62 10.12 -0.73 -5.76
CA LEU A 62 8.98 -1.66 -5.77
C LEU A 62 7.65 -0.92 -5.91
N MET A 63 7.49 0.25 -5.28
CA MET A 63 6.27 1.05 -5.38
C MET A 63 5.97 1.45 -6.82
N ARG A 64 6.99 1.74 -7.64
CA ARG A 64 6.81 2.00 -9.07
C ARG A 64 6.12 0.82 -9.76
N ASP A 65 6.60 -0.40 -9.55
CA ASP A 65 6.05 -1.58 -10.22
C ASP A 65 4.66 -1.92 -9.68
N ILE A 66 4.44 -1.75 -8.37
CA ILE A 66 3.12 -1.89 -7.74
C ILE A 66 2.11 -0.92 -8.36
N SER A 67 2.48 0.33 -8.62
CA SER A 67 1.59 1.29 -9.28
C SER A 67 1.19 0.86 -10.69
N HIS A 68 2.11 0.30 -11.49
CA HIS A 68 1.78 -0.22 -12.81
C HIS A 68 0.87 -1.45 -12.72
N PHE A 69 1.18 -2.36 -11.79
CA PHE A 69 0.36 -3.53 -11.52
C PHE A 69 -1.07 -3.14 -11.10
N GLU A 70 -1.23 -2.14 -10.23
CA GLU A 70 -2.54 -1.66 -9.80
C GLU A 70 -3.39 -1.15 -10.97
N VAL A 71 -2.79 -0.37 -11.88
CA VAL A 71 -3.48 0.12 -13.08
C VAL A 71 -3.87 -1.02 -14.02
N ALA A 72 -2.99 -2.01 -14.21
CA ALA A 72 -3.29 -3.19 -15.02
C ALA A 72 -4.44 -4.01 -14.40
N LEU A 73 -4.37 -4.25 -13.08
CA LEU A 73 -5.35 -5.04 -12.33
C LEU A 73 -6.74 -4.38 -12.35
N ARG A 74 -6.83 -3.09 -12.05
CA ARG A 74 -8.10 -2.37 -12.04
C ARG A 74 -8.75 -2.38 -13.42
N ASN A 75 -7.98 -2.16 -14.48
CA ASN A 75 -8.50 -2.13 -15.85
C ASN A 75 -8.96 -3.53 -16.31
N ALA A 76 -8.24 -4.59 -15.92
CA ALA A 76 -8.64 -5.96 -16.22
C ALA A 76 -9.95 -6.33 -15.51
N TYR A 77 -10.07 -6.01 -14.22
CA TYR A 77 -11.28 -6.28 -13.44
C TYR A 77 -12.46 -5.46 -13.93
N ASP A 78 -12.24 -4.18 -14.20
CA ASP A 78 -13.31 -3.31 -14.66
C ASP A 78 -13.89 -3.79 -16.00
N ARG A 79 -13.02 -4.12 -16.96
CA ARG A 79 -13.42 -4.68 -18.25
C ARG A 79 -14.27 -5.95 -18.09
N VAL A 80 -13.79 -6.94 -17.33
CA VAL A 80 -14.49 -8.23 -17.20
C VAL A 80 -15.77 -8.11 -16.38
N MET A 81 -15.79 -7.24 -15.36
CA MET A 81 -17.02 -6.93 -14.62
C MET A 81 -18.03 -6.22 -15.52
N GLY A 82 -17.61 -5.24 -16.30
CA GLY A 82 -18.45 -4.51 -17.24
C GLY A 82 -19.08 -5.41 -18.31
N GLU A 83 -18.30 -6.34 -18.87
CA GLU A 83 -18.78 -7.32 -19.86
C GLU A 83 -19.85 -8.27 -19.31
N ARG A 84 -19.80 -8.58 -18.00
CA ARG A 84 -20.63 -9.64 -17.39
C ARG A 84 -21.78 -9.15 -16.50
N TRP A 85 -21.65 -7.99 -15.85
CA TRP A 85 -22.68 -7.46 -14.95
C TRP A 85 -23.91 -6.97 -15.74
N GLY A 86 -23.67 -6.27 -16.86
CA GLY A 86 -24.73 -5.66 -17.66
C GLY A 86 -25.46 -4.51 -16.95
N GLY A 87 -26.09 -3.61 -17.71
CA GLY A 87 -26.83 -2.48 -17.15
C GLY A 87 -25.94 -1.30 -16.72
N ALA A 88 -26.26 -0.70 -15.58
CA ALA A 88 -25.45 0.38 -15.01
C ALA A 88 -24.07 -0.15 -14.59
N HIS A 89 -23.09 0.74 -14.51
CA HIS A 89 -21.75 0.36 -14.09
C HIS A 89 -21.78 -0.34 -12.71
N TRP A 90 -21.04 -1.44 -12.54
CA TRP A 90 -21.11 -2.30 -11.35
C TRP A 90 -20.67 -1.61 -10.03
N LEU A 91 -20.01 -0.44 -10.12
CA LEU A 91 -19.69 0.43 -8.97
C LEU A 91 -20.77 1.46 -8.65
N LEU A 92 -21.80 1.56 -9.48
CA LEU A 92 -22.90 2.52 -9.37
C LEU A 92 -24.25 1.82 -9.16
N ASP A 93 -24.26 0.49 -9.15
CA ASP A 93 -25.44 -0.35 -8.95
C ASP A 93 -25.41 -1.03 -7.57
N GLU A 94 -26.33 -0.66 -6.69
CA GLU A 94 -26.45 -1.24 -5.34
C GLU A 94 -26.73 -2.76 -5.34
N GLY A 95 -27.24 -3.31 -6.45
CA GLY A 95 -27.43 -4.74 -6.65
C GLY A 95 -26.13 -5.50 -6.93
N SER A 96 -25.06 -4.80 -7.31
CA SER A 96 -23.77 -5.38 -7.67
C SER A 96 -23.19 -6.25 -6.57
N PRO A 97 -22.54 -7.39 -6.89
CA PRO A 97 -21.86 -8.23 -5.91
C PRO A 97 -20.76 -7.50 -5.14
N VAL A 98 -20.29 -6.35 -5.61
CA VAL A 98 -19.33 -5.51 -4.85
C VAL A 98 -20.03 -4.57 -3.86
N LEU A 99 -21.23 -4.10 -4.19
CA LEU A 99 -21.97 -3.13 -3.39
C LEU A 99 -23.01 -3.74 -2.46
N ARG A 100 -23.47 -4.98 -2.71
CA ARG A 100 -24.34 -5.68 -1.77
C ARG A 100 -23.54 -6.28 -0.60
N PRO A 101 -24.16 -6.41 0.59
CA PRO A 101 -23.57 -7.17 1.69
C PRO A 101 -23.31 -8.63 1.32
N ILE A 102 -22.17 -9.16 1.75
CA ILE A 102 -21.85 -10.59 1.65
C ILE A 102 -21.61 -11.10 3.06
N VAL A 103 -22.60 -11.77 3.63
CA VAL A 103 -22.51 -12.26 5.01
C VAL A 103 -21.81 -13.62 5.04
N ARG A 104 -20.81 -13.75 5.91
CA ARG A 104 -20.10 -15.00 6.22
C ARG A 104 -20.04 -15.22 7.73
N MET A 105 -20.00 -16.48 8.13
CA MET A 105 -19.82 -16.85 9.53
C MET A 105 -18.33 -16.97 9.84
N SER A 106 -17.89 -16.33 10.92
CA SER A 106 -16.55 -16.53 11.46
C SER A 106 -16.43 -17.91 12.12
N LYS A 107 -15.19 -18.34 12.42
CA LYS A 107 -14.93 -19.53 13.25
C LYS A 107 -15.57 -19.46 14.64
N SER A 108 -15.85 -18.26 15.14
CA SER A 108 -16.51 -18.02 16.43
C SER A 108 -18.04 -17.95 16.32
N GLY A 109 -18.62 -18.31 15.16
CA GLY A 109 -20.08 -18.28 14.95
C GLY A 109 -20.67 -16.87 14.81
N LYS A 110 -19.84 -15.83 14.59
CA LYS A 110 -20.33 -14.46 14.41
C LYS A 110 -20.52 -14.15 12.92
N ALA A 111 -21.70 -13.68 12.55
CA ALA A 111 -21.96 -13.17 11.20
C ALA A 111 -21.16 -11.88 10.95
N ARG A 112 -20.52 -11.79 9.78
CA ARG A 112 -19.77 -10.62 9.32
C ARG A 112 -20.09 -10.37 7.86
N ASP A 113 -20.42 -9.13 7.53
CA ASP A 113 -20.39 -8.65 6.15
C ASP A 113 -18.93 -8.48 5.71
N VAL A 114 -18.46 -9.38 4.84
CA VAL A 114 -17.09 -9.32 4.34
C VAL A 114 -16.91 -8.16 3.36
N ASN A 115 -17.98 -7.73 2.69
CA ASN A 115 -17.95 -6.63 1.73
C ASN A 115 -17.96 -5.23 2.37
N LEU A 116 -18.21 -5.11 3.68
CA LEU A 116 -18.34 -3.82 4.34
C LEU A 116 -17.18 -2.85 4.04
N VAL A 117 -15.94 -3.34 4.01
CA VAL A 117 -14.76 -2.52 3.70
C VAL A 117 -14.79 -2.03 2.26
N ASN A 118 -15.15 -2.90 1.31
CA ASN A 118 -15.22 -2.54 -0.11
C ASN A 118 -16.34 -1.52 -0.36
N ARG A 119 -17.51 -1.73 0.25
CA ARG A 119 -18.64 -0.78 0.15
C ARG A 119 -18.27 0.60 0.69
N ARG A 120 -17.55 0.66 1.81
CA ARG A 120 -17.03 1.93 2.34
C ARG A 120 -16.03 2.58 1.40
N ALA A 121 -15.11 1.81 0.84
CA ALA A 121 -14.13 2.32 -0.12
C ALA A 121 -14.81 2.92 -1.36
N VAL A 122 -15.85 2.26 -1.91
CA VAL A 122 -16.60 2.81 -3.05
C VAL A 122 -17.38 4.06 -2.65
N ALA A 123 -18.02 4.07 -1.47
CA ALA A 123 -18.73 5.27 -0.99
C ALA A 123 -17.78 6.47 -0.80
N GLU A 124 -16.59 6.24 -0.25
CA GLU A 124 -15.55 7.26 -0.09
C GLU A 124 -15.02 7.73 -1.45
N ALA A 125 -14.73 6.81 -2.37
CA ALA A 125 -14.28 7.13 -3.73
C ALA A 125 -15.32 7.97 -4.49
N ARG A 126 -16.61 7.63 -4.39
CA ARG A 126 -17.71 8.44 -4.94
C ARG A 126 -17.81 9.82 -4.30
N SER A 127 -17.53 9.93 -3.00
CA SER A 127 -17.50 11.22 -2.28
C SER A 127 -16.38 12.13 -2.78
N ASN A 128 -15.23 11.54 -3.12
CA ASN A 128 -14.02 12.24 -3.55
C ASN A 128 -14.02 12.55 -5.06
N ALA A 129 -14.86 11.88 -5.84
CA ALA A 129 -15.02 12.16 -7.25
C ALA A 129 -15.68 13.53 -7.48
N HIS A 130 -15.24 14.24 -8.52
CA HIS A 130 -15.87 15.49 -8.94
C HIS A 130 -17.27 15.21 -9.51
N ASP A 131 -17.38 14.15 -10.32
CA ASP A 131 -18.65 13.57 -10.74
C ASP A 131 -18.84 12.19 -10.09
N ARG A 132 -19.89 12.04 -9.30
CA ARG A 132 -20.16 10.83 -8.49
C ARG A 132 -20.79 9.70 -9.28
N ASP A 133 -21.26 10.02 -10.49
CA ASP A 133 -21.92 9.09 -11.41
C ASP A 133 -21.01 8.74 -12.59
N ASP A 134 -19.79 9.32 -12.63
CA ASP A 134 -18.71 8.91 -13.53
C ASP A 134 -17.91 7.75 -12.91
N SER A 135 -18.07 6.56 -13.48
CA SER A 135 -17.39 5.35 -13.02
C SER A 135 -15.87 5.46 -13.08
N ASP A 136 -15.31 6.16 -14.08
CA ASP A 136 -13.86 6.25 -14.25
C ASP A 136 -13.23 7.07 -13.13
N GLN A 137 -13.93 8.12 -12.67
CA GLN A 137 -13.51 8.91 -11.51
C GLN A 137 -13.61 8.11 -10.22
N VAL A 138 -14.63 7.26 -10.06
CA VAL A 138 -14.74 6.38 -8.90
C VAL A 138 -13.59 5.36 -8.90
N ILE A 139 -13.32 4.73 -10.04
CA ILE A 139 -12.20 3.78 -10.22
C ILE A 139 -10.86 4.43 -9.88
N ALA A 140 -10.63 5.66 -10.35
CA ALA A 140 -9.39 6.40 -10.09
C ALA A 140 -9.17 6.72 -8.60
N ASN A 141 -10.22 6.76 -7.80
CA ASN A 141 -10.16 7.03 -6.35
C ASN A 141 -10.06 5.75 -5.49
N LEU A 142 -10.05 4.56 -6.09
CA LEU A 142 -9.92 3.29 -5.38
C LEU A 142 -8.46 2.82 -5.31
N MET A 143 -8.00 2.48 -4.10
CA MET A 143 -6.64 2.01 -3.83
C MET A 143 -6.47 0.51 -4.10
N LEU A 144 -5.23 0.06 -4.33
CA LEU A 144 -4.85 -1.35 -4.57
C LEU A 144 -5.56 -2.37 -3.66
N GLY A 145 -5.68 -2.06 -2.37
CA GLY A 145 -6.33 -2.94 -1.38
C GLY A 145 -7.76 -3.31 -1.76
N PHE A 146 -8.53 -2.39 -2.35
CA PHE A 146 -9.88 -2.67 -2.83
C PHE A 146 -9.88 -3.78 -3.89
N TRP A 147 -9.01 -3.65 -4.90
CA TRP A 147 -8.90 -4.60 -6.00
C TRP A 147 -8.50 -5.98 -5.50
N THR A 148 -7.50 -6.06 -4.60
CA THR A 148 -7.06 -7.35 -4.04
C THR A 148 -8.13 -8.08 -3.25
N HIS A 149 -9.03 -7.35 -2.57
CA HIS A 149 -10.11 -7.98 -1.80
C HIS A 149 -11.16 -8.66 -2.70
N LEU A 150 -11.32 -8.25 -3.96
CA LEU A 150 -12.34 -8.83 -4.84
C LEU A 150 -12.09 -10.32 -5.12
N THR A 151 -10.85 -10.76 -4.97
CA THR A 151 -10.40 -12.15 -5.16
C THR A 151 -10.16 -12.91 -3.85
N ASP A 152 -10.58 -12.37 -2.71
CA ASP A 152 -10.55 -13.10 -1.46
C ASP A 152 -11.43 -14.36 -1.54
N ARG A 153 -10.97 -15.46 -0.91
CA ARG A 153 -11.75 -16.71 -0.79
C ARG A 153 -13.18 -16.49 -0.27
N SER A 154 -13.38 -15.50 0.60
CA SER A 154 -14.71 -15.19 1.17
C SER A 154 -15.72 -14.72 0.11
N ARG A 155 -15.25 -14.18 -1.02
CA ARG A 155 -16.03 -13.64 -2.14
C ARG A 155 -15.98 -14.50 -3.39
N GLU A 156 -15.27 -15.61 -3.36
CA GLU A 156 -15.05 -16.48 -4.51
C GLU A 156 -16.36 -16.84 -5.23
N ARG A 157 -17.40 -17.20 -4.48
CA ARG A 157 -18.72 -17.58 -5.04
C ARG A 157 -19.55 -16.41 -5.56
N ASP A 158 -19.31 -15.20 -5.07
CA ASP A 158 -20.11 -14.02 -5.42
C ASP A 158 -19.42 -13.16 -6.50
N LEU A 159 -18.08 -13.18 -6.57
CA LEU A 159 -17.27 -12.32 -7.43
C LEU A 159 -16.36 -13.12 -8.38
N TRP A 160 -15.50 -14.00 -7.85
CA TRP A 160 -14.49 -14.69 -8.67
C TRP A 160 -15.10 -15.61 -9.72
N ILE A 161 -15.90 -16.59 -9.28
CA ILE A 161 -16.47 -17.61 -10.17
C ILE A 161 -17.41 -16.99 -11.21
N PRO A 162 -18.34 -16.09 -10.86
CA PRO A 162 -19.29 -15.59 -11.85
C PRO A 162 -18.69 -14.50 -12.75
N TYR A 163 -17.68 -13.75 -12.28
CA TYR A 163 -17.16 -12.58 -12.98
C TYR A 163 -15.66 -12.66 -13.26
N LEU A 164 -14.82 -12.62 -12.22
CA LEU A 164 -13.40 -12.27 -12.35
C LEU A 164 -12.46 -13.37 -12.85
N ASN A 165 -12.90 -14.64 -12.92
CA ASN A 165 -12.02 -15.74 -13.36
C ASN A 165 -11.56 -15.69 -14.83
N ALA A 166 -12.05 -14.73 -15.61
CA ALA A 166 -11.61 -14.47 -16.99
C ALA A 166 -10.86 -13.14 -17.16
N ALA A 167 -10.50 -12.49 -16.05
CA ALA A 167 -9.69 -11.28 -16.02
C ALA A 167 -8.28 -11.53 -16.56
#